data_AF-M3F8U2-F1
#
_entry.id   AF-M3F8U2-F1
#
_cell.length_a   1.000
_cell.length_b   1.000
_cell.length_c   1.000
_cell.angle_alpha   90.00
_cell.angle_beta   90.00
_cell.angle_gamma   90.00
#
_symmetry.space_group_name_H-M   'P 1'
#
loop_
_entity.id
_entity.type
_entity.pdbx_description
1 polymer ?
#
loop_
_entity_poly.entity_id
_entity_poly.type
_entity_poly.pdbx_seq_one_letter_code
_entity_poly.pdbx_strand_id
1 'polypeptide(L)'
;MTQSAPSPSDGNPYAQQPSDGNPFAQQPSDGNPYAQQPNGGNPFAQQPGSALPPQAPFAPAPAPARNNFALGLIVAVVTALVTAGVYGAIVGATEYEIGYAAVGVGFLIGFAAGKIGGTNPVLPVVSALLSLGAVYLGQLIGIAIFYADEIGVSATTLFTEHFDVLTEGWSEAADAMTFLFLAIGAFAAFSGAKKAAR
;
A
#
# COMPACT_ATOMS: atom_id res chain seq x y z
N MET A 1 -1.91 -89.80 43.82
CA MET A 1 -2.66 -89.67 42.55
C MET A 1 -4.09 -89.30 42.90
N THR A 2 -4.45 -88.04 42.72
CA THR A 2 -5.79 -87.44 42.94
C THR A 2 -5.93 -86.38 41.85
N GLN A 3 -6.52 -86.75 40.71
CA GLN A 3 -7.95 -86.63 40.33
C GLN A 3 -8.24 -85.28 39.65
N SER A 4 -8.60 -85.39 38.38
CA SER A 4 -8.88 -84.37 37.35
C SER A 4 -10.26 -83.73 37.48
N ALA A 5 -10.46 -82.50 36.98
CA ALA A 5 -11.56 -82.00 36.10
C ALA A 5 -11.45 -80.44 35.89
N PRO A 6 -12.25 -79.75 35.02
CA PRO A 6 -11.74 -78.98 33.87
C PRO A 6 -12.14 -77.46 33.86
N SER A 7 -11.65 -76.69 32.88
CA SER A 7 -12.12 -75.31 32.56
C SER A 7 -13.50 -75.29 31.89
N PRO A 8 -14.29 -74.18 31.98
CA PRO A 8 -14.38 -73.21 30.87
C PRO A 8 -14.66 -71.72 31.26
N SER A 9 -14.66 -70.90 30.21
CA SER A 9 -14.75 -69.43 30.01
C SER A 9 -15.98 -68.68 30.56
N ASP A 10 -15.85 -67.34 30.78
CA ASP A 10 -16.75 -66.26 30.29
C ASP A 10 -16.42 -64.86 30.86
N GLY A 11 -16.56 -63.80 30.03
CA GLY A 11 -17.00 -62.46 30.48
C GLY A 11 -16.02 -61.26 30.46
N ASN A 12 -16.21 -60.36 29.49
CA ASN A 12 -15.62 -59.01 29.37
C ASN A 12 -16.20 -58.03 30.42
N PRO A 13 -15.43 -57.02 30.91
CA PRO A 13 -16.03 -55.69 30.97
C PRO A 13 -15.04 -54.55 30.65
N TYR A 14 -15.39 -53.74 29.65
CA TYR A 14 -15.04 -52.32 29.59
C TYR A 14 -15.51 -51.64 30.90
N ALA A 15 -14.63 -51.58 31.89
CA ALA A 15 -14.77 -50.72 33.04
C ALA A 15 -14.05 -49.40 32.75
N GLN A 16 -14.85 -48.36 32.59
CA GLN A 16 -14.42 -46.98 32.37
C GLN A 16 -13.53 -46.49 33.52
N GLN A 17 -12.44 -45.80 33.20
CA GLN A 17 -11.73 -44.96 34.15
C GLN A 17 -11.93 -43.48 33.76
N PRO A 18 -12.43 -42.62 34.68
CA PRO A 18 -12.83 -41.25 34.38
C PRO A 18 -11.64 -40.30 34.18
N SER A 19 -11.82 -39.35 33.26
CA SER A 19 -10.92 -38.23 32.98
C SER A 19 -11.11 -37.12 34.02
N ASP A 20 -10.06 -36.86 34.80
CA ASP A 20 -9.98 -35.75 35.76
C ASP A 20 -10.09 -34.38 35.08
N GLY A 21 -11.00 -33.56 35.60
CA GLY A 21 -11.30 -32.20 35.15
C GLY A 21 -10.31 -31.15 35.67
N ASN A 22 -10.08 -30.14 34.84
CA ASN A 22 -9.20 -28.99 35.04
C ASN A 22 -9.80 -27.98 36.06
N PRO A 23 -9.08 -27.52 37.11
CA PRO A 23 -9.69 -26.87 38.28
C PRO A 23 -9.76 -25.32 38.29
N PHE A 24 -9.84 -24.63 37.14
CA PHE A 24 -9.82 -23.15 37.10
C PHE A 24 -11.12 -22.45 36.70
N ALA A 25 -12.29 -23.06 36.92
CA ALA A 25 -13.58 -22.41 36.67
C ALA A 25 -14.35 -22.12 37.96
N GLN A 26 -13.95 -21.10 38.72
CA GLN A 26 -14.87 -20.35 39.59
C GLN A 26 -14.41 -18.89 39.70
N GLN A 27 -15.19 -17.96 39.17
CA GLN A 27 -15.15 -16.56 39.55
C GLN A 27 -16.58 -16.10 39.91
N PRO A 28 -16.82 -15.48 41.08
CA PRO A 28 -18.16 -15.07 41.52
C PRO A 28 -18.68 -13.83 40.77
N SER A 29 -19.99 -13.80 40.56
CA SER A 29 -20.76 -12.72 39.93
C SER A 29 -21.22 -11.70 40.96
N ASP A 30 -20.56 -10.53 41.01
CA ASP A 30 -21.06 -9.31 41.65
C ASP A 30 -21.79 -8.43 40.63
N GLY A 31 -22.94 -7.91 41.06
CA GLY A 31 -23.98 -7.35 40.21
C GLY A 31 -23.64 -6.04 39.48
N ASN A 32 -24.16 -5.91 38.26
CA ASN A 32 -24.15 -4.67 37.49
C ASN A 32 -25.60 -4.33 37.08
N PRO A 33 -26.19 -3.20 37.52
CA PRO A 33 -27.64 -2.94 37.48
C PRO A 33 -28.17 -2.33 36.17
N TYR A 34 -27.55 -2.61 35.02
CA TYR A 34 -28.02 -2.11 33.70
C TYR A 34 -28.47 -3.21 32.73
N ALA A 35 -28.83 -4.38 33.24
CA ALA A 35 -29.50 -5.42 32.45
C ALA A 35 -30.99 -5.06 32.24
N GLN A 36 -31.28 -4.34 31.15
CA GLN A 36 -32.57 -4.47 30.47
C GLN A 36 -32.32 -4.65 28.96
N GLN A 37 -32.36 -5.91 28.52
CA GLN A 37 -32.50 -6.24 27.10
C GLN A 37 -33.94 -6.70 26.88
N PRO A 38 -34.76 -6.01 26.06
CA PRO A 38 -36.16 -6.39 25.86
C PRO A 38 -36.27 -7.74 25.15
N ASN A 39 -37.06 -8.61 25.76
CA ASN A 39 -37.49 -9.90 25.23
C ASN A 39 -38.34 -9.69 23.96
N GLY A 40 -37.75 -9.85 22.78
CA GLY A 40 -38.42 -9.86 21.47
C GLY A 40 -38.13 -11.16 20.75
N GLY A 41 -39.09 -12.08 20.75
CA GLY A 41 -38.96 -13.42 20.18
C GLY A 41 -38.66 -13.42 18.68
N ASN A 42 -37.80 -14.35 18.25
CA ASN A 42 -37.57 -14.65 16.84
C ASN A 42 -38.67 -15.61 16.32
N PRO A 43 -39.53 -15.21 15.37
CA PRO A 43 -40.66 -16.02 14.90
C PRO A 43 -40.29 -17.14 13.91
N PHE A 44 -38.99 -17.41 13.70
CA PHE A 44 -38.51 -18.40 12.73
C PHE A 44 -37.84 -19.64 13.37
N ALA A 45 -38.05 -19.84 14.67
CA ALA A 45 -37.69 -21.11 15.28
C ALA A 45 -38.59 -22.21 14.68
N GLN A 46 -37.94 -23.13 13.95
CA GLN A 46 -38.39 -24.47 13.58
C GLN A 46 -39.08 -24.62 12.21
N GLN A 47 -38.29 -24.75 11.14
CA GLN A 47 -38.64 -25.66 10.03
C GLN A 47 -37.65 -26.85 10.03
N PRO A 48 -38.12 -28.10 10.21
CA PRO A 48 -37.29 -29.27 10.04
C PRO A 48 -37.10 -29.54 8.54
N GLY A 49 -35.89 -29.33 8.02
CA GLY A 49 -35.54 -29.71 6.64
C GLY A 49 -34.53 -28.85 5.89
N SER A 50 -33.96 -27.78 6.47
CA SER A 50 -32.92 -27.00 5.77
C SER A 50 -31.56 -27.69 5.89
N ALA A 51 -31.11 -28.28 4.79
CA ALA A 51 -29.71 -28.69 4.63
C ALA A 51 -28.79 -27.48 4.86
N LEU A 52 -27.79 -27.64 5.72
CA LEU A 52 -26.73 -26.65 5.93
C LEU A 52 -26.06 -26.36 4.57
N PRO A 53 -25.85 -25.08 4.20
CA PRO A 53 -25.14 -24.75 2.97
C PRO A 53 -23.73 -25.37 2.99
N PRO A 54 -23.20 -25.82 1.83
CA PRO A 54 -21.85 -26.34 1.74
C PRO A 54 -20.85 -25.34 2.33
N GLN A 55 -19.97 -25.83 3.20
CA GLN A 55 -18.90 -25.01 3.76
C GLN A 55 -18.06 -24.45 2.61
N ALA A 56 -18.05 -23.12 2.47
CA ALA A 56 -17.22 -22.46 1.47
C ALA A 56 -15.75 -22.84 1.70
N PRO A 57 -14.95 -23.07 0.64
CA PRO A 57 -13.53 -23.36 0.78
C PRO A 57 -12.86 -22.27 1.63
N PHE A 58 -12.04 -22.68 2.60
CA PHE A 58 -11.21 -21.76 3.36
C PHE A 58 -10.37 -20.92 2.39
N ALA A 59 -10.67 -19.63 2.28
CA ALA A 59 -9.85 -18.71 1.52
C ALA A 59 -8.45 -18.68 2.15
N PRO A 60 -7.36 -18.78 1.37
CA PRO A 60 -6.01 -18.66 1.91
C PRO A 60 -5.86 -17.32 2.62
N ALA A 61 -5.19 -17.34 3.78
CA ALA A 61 -4.93 -16.14 4.56
C ALA A 61 -4.21 -15.09 3.68
N PRO A 62 -4.58 -13.79 3.77
CA PRO A 62 -3.91 -12.74 3.01
C PRO A 62 -2.40 -12.78 3.25
N ALA A 63 -1.61 -12.66 2.18
CA ALA A 63 -0.16 -12.57 2.30
C ALA A 63 0.22 -11.40 3.23
N PRO A 64 1.31 -11.52 4.02
CA PRO A 64 1.75 -10.46 4.91
C PRO A 64 1.91 -9.14 4.16
N ALA A 65 1.28 -8.08 4.68
CA ALA A 65 1.44 -6.74 4.12
C ALA A 65 2.92 -6.33 4.24
N ARG A 66 3.61 -6.23 3.11
CA ARG A 66 4.93 -5.60 3.02
C ARG A 66 4.74 -4.13 3.43
N ASN A 67 5.46 -3.64 4.44
CA ASN A 67 5.30 -2.27 4.94
C ASN A 67 6.65 -1.64 5.29
N ASN A 68 7.38 -1.24 4.24
CA ASN A 68 8.69 -0.61 4.36
C ASN A 68 8.62 0.84 3.95
N PHE A 69 7.84 1.66 4.66
CA PHE A 69 7.62 3.07 4.34
C PHE A 69 8.92 3.82 4.05
N ALA A 70 9.92 3.72 4.94
CA ALA A 70 11.19 4.43 4.80
C ALA A 70 11.90 4.07 3.49
N LEU A 71 11.95 2.78 3.15
CA LEU A 71 12.57 2.31 1.91
C LEU A 71 11.77 2.77 0.68
N GLY A 72 10.43 2.70 0.75
CA GLY A 72 9.55 3.21 -0.30
C GLY A 72 9.74 4.70 -0.56
N LEU A 73 9.89 5.50 0.52
CA LEU A 73 10.16 6.93 0.43
C LEU A 73 11.53 7.22 -0.20
N ILE A 74 12.59 6.54 0.25
CA ILE A 74 13.93 6.69 -0.32
C ILE A 74 13.90 6.39 -1.82
N VAL A 75 13.27 5.28 -2.21
CA VAL A 75 13.13 4.90 -3.63
C VAL A 75 12.33 5.94 -4.39
N ALA A 76 11.26 6.49 -3.81
CA ALA A 76 10.46 7.55 -4.43
C ALA A 76 11.31 8.80 -4.72
N VAL A 77 12.09 9.26 -3.73
CA VAL A 77 12.96 10.44 -3.86
C VAL A 77 14.06 10.22 -4.89
N VAL A 78 14.75 9.07 -4.85
CA VAL A 78 15.78 8.73 -5.85
C VAL A 78 15.16 8.67 -7.25
N THR A 79 14.02 8.00 -7.40
CA THR A 79 13.31 7.92 -8.68
C THR A 79 12.94 9.31 -9.17
N ALA A 80 12.41 10.17 -8.30
CA ALA A 80 12.02 11.54 -8.62
C ALA A 80 13.19 12.38 -9.13
N LEU A 81 14.36 12.31 -8.48
CA LEU A 81 15.55 13.04 -8.90
C LEU A 81 16.09 12.53 -10.23
N VAL A 82 16.11 11.21 -10.44
CA VAL A 82 16.57 10.60 -11.70
C VAL A 82 15.64 10.98 -12.84
N THR A 83 14.32 10.86 -12.66
CA THR A 83 13.35 11.20 -13.72
C THR A 83 13.34 12.69 -14.00
N ALA A 84 13.49 13.56 -12.99
CA ALA A 84 13.64 15.01 -13.18
C ALA A 84 14.87 15.35 -14.03
N GLY A 85 16.03 14.77 -13.70
CA GLY A 85 17.27 14.98 -14.45
C GLY A 85 17.18 14.49 -15.89
N VAL A 86 16.63 13.28 -16.11
CA VAL A 86 16.45 12.73 -17.46
C VAL A 86 15.47 13.57 -18.28
N TYR A 87 14.33 13.92 -17.71
CA TYR A 87 13.32 14.75 -18.38
C TYR A 87 13.88 16.13 -18.72
N GLY A 88 14.52 16.81 -17.76
CA GLY A 88 15.12 18.12 -17.99
C GLY A 88 16.25 18.10 -19.02
N ALA A 89 17.11 17.08 -19.00
CA ALA A 89 18.15 16.92 -20.02
C ALA A 89 17.56 16.72 -21.42
N ILE A 90 16.45 15.98 -21.57
CA ILE A 90 15.75 15.80 -22.84
C ILE A 90 15.14 17.12 -23.31
N VAL A 91 14.46 17.85 -22.44
CA VAL A 91 13.83 19.14 -22.79
C VAL A 91 14.90 20.15 -23.17
N GLY A 92 15.95 20.29 -22.37
CA GLY A 92 17.05 21.23 -22.62
C GLY A 92 17.79 20.93 -23.93
N ALA A 93 17.97 19.65 -24.29
CA ALA A 93 18.68 19.26 -25.50
C ALA A 93 17.83 19.25 -26.78
N THR A 94 16.50 19.17 -26.66
CA THR A 94 15.61 19.06 -27.84
C THR A 94 14.76 20.30 -28.07
N GLU A 95 14.73 21.26 -27.14
CA GLU A 95 13.85 22.44 -27.16
C GLU A 95 12.35 22.09 -27.21
N TYR A 96 11.99 20.81 -27.10
CA TYR A 96 10.63 20.32 -27.17
C TYR A 96 10.14 19.88 -25.78
N GLU A 97 9.14 20.60 -25.27
CA GLU A 97 8.45 20.16 -24.07
C GLU A 97 7.40 19.09 -24.38
N ILE A 98 7.55 17.97 -23.69
CA ILE A 98 6.65 16.84 -23.83
C ILE A 98 5.69 16.83 -22.64
N GLY A 99 4.54 17.49 -22.74
CA GLY A 99 3.57 17.56 -21.64
C GLY A 99 3.11 16.18 -21.13
N TYR A 100 3.03 15.17 -22.01
CA TYR A 100 2.71 13.79 -21.60
C TYR A 100 3.83 13.09 -20.80
N ALA A 101 5.06 13.62 -20.79
CA ALA A 101 6.16 13.07 -20.01
C ALA A 101 5.87 13.13 -18.51
N ALA A 102 5.14 14.15 -18.03
CA ALA A 102 4.72 14.28 -16.63
C ALA A 102 3.95 13.05 -16.13
N VAL A 103 3.14 12.42 -17.00
CA VAL A 103 2.39 11.19 -16.68
C VAL A 103 3.34 10.02 -16.45
N GLY A 104 4.35 9.87 -17.31
CA GLY A 104 5.37 8.83 -17.20
C GLY A 104 6.26 9.03 -15.98
N VAL A 105 6.75 10.25 -15.76
CA VAL A 105 7.54 10.64 -14.59
C VAL A 105 6.78 10.32 -13.31
N GLY A 106 5.54 10.80 -13.19
CA GLY A 106 4.71 10.54 -12.02
C GLY A 106 4.45 9.07 -11.81
N PHE A 107 4.03 8.34 -12.84
CA PHE A 107 3.80 6.90 -12.75
C PHE A 107 5.05 6.14 -12.27
N LEU A 108 6.24 6.44 -12.78
CA LEU A 108 7.48 5.79 -12.38
C LEU A 108 7.80 6.00 -10.90
N ILE A 109 7.69 7.26 -10.42
CA ILE A 109 7.91 7.61 -9.01
C ILE A 109 6.97 6.81 -8.12
N GLY A 110 5.67 6.87 -8.41
CA GLY A 110 4.64 6.16 -7.65
C GLY A 110 4.82 4.65 -7.69
N PHE A 111 5.00 4.08 -8.88
CA PHE A 111 5.16 2.64 -9.07
C PHE A 111 6.36 2.09 -8.30
N ALA A 112 7.52 2.76 -8.39
CA ALA A 112 8.72 2.35 -7.66
C ALA A 112 8.51 2.45 -6.15
N ALA A 113 7.91 3.54 -5.66
CA ALA A 113 7.59 3.73 -4.25
C ALA A 113 6.64 2.65 -3.72
N GLY A 114 5.56 2.36 -4.43
CA GLY A 114 4.57 1.34 -4.05
C GLY A 114 5.14 -0.07 -4.08
N LYS A 115 5.92 -0.41 -5.11
CA LYS A 115 6.52 -1.73 -5.28
C LYS A 115 7.46 -2.09 -4.12
N ILE A 116 8.16 -1.11 -3.58
CA ILE A 116 9.17 -1.30 -2.53
C ILE A 116 8.62 -1.01 -1.13
N GLY A 117 7.83 0.05 -0.98
CA GLY A 117 7.30 0.51 0.29
C GLY A 117 6.02 -0.20 0.74
N GLY A 118 5.32 -0.87 -0.17
CA GLY A 118 4.14 -1.67 0.12
C GLY A 118 2.90 -0.86 0.47
N THR A 119 2.00 -1.42 1.29
CA THR A 119 0.59 -0.98 1.42
C THR A 119 0.36 0.26 2.29
N ASN A 120 1.42 1.00 2.63
CA ASN A 120 1.30 2.20 3.46
C ASN A 120 0.47 3.29 2.75
N PRO A 121 -0.61 3.81 3.37
CA PRO A 121 -1.51 4.78 2.73
C PRO A 121 -0.90 6.16 2.51
N VAL A 122 0.23 6.48 3.16
CA VAL A 122 0.93 7.76 3.01
C VAL A 122 1.78 7.78 1.73
N LEU A 123 2.32 6.63 1.30
CA LEU A 123 3.21 6.56 0.13
C LEU A 123 2.58 7.11 -1.16
N PRO A 124 1.31 6.81 -1.50
CA PRO A 124 0.68 7.40 -2.67
C PRO A 124 0.61 8.93 -2.64
N VAL A 125 0.32 9.51 -1.48
CA VAL A 125 0.23 10.97 -1.30
C VAL A 125 1.60 11.61 -1.45
N VAL A 126 2.62 11.06 -0.78
CA VAL A 126 3.98 11.57 -0.88
C VAL A 126 4.53 11.40 -2.29
N SER A 127 4.21 10.30 -2.98
CA SER A 127 4.61 10.09 -4.39
C SER A 127 3.98 11.13 -5.32
N ALA A 128 2.73 11.51 -5.07
CA ALA A 128 2.07 12.58 -5.83
C ALA A 128 2.77 13.93 -5.64
N LEU A 129 3.11 14.30 -4.40
CA LEU A 129 3.85 15.52 -4.10
C LEU A 129 5.26 15.51 -4.71
N LEU A 130 5.97 14.39 -4.59
CA LEU A 130 7.29 14.21 -5.22
C LEU A 130 7.20 14.28 -6.74
N SER A 131 6.13 13.80 -7.36
CA SER A 131 5.91 13.93 -8.80
C SER A 131 5.76 15.38 -9.24
N LEU A 132 5.02 16.21 -8.47
CA LEU A 132 4.91 17.63 -8.77
C LEU A 132 6.28 18.31 -8.71
N GLY A 133 7.04 18.04 -7.64
CA GLY A 133 8.40 18.56 -7.48
C GLY A 133 9.35 18.07 -8.57
N ALA A 134 9.27 16.80 -8.97
CA ALA A 134 10.14 16.22 -10.00
C ALA A 134 9.89 16.80 -11.39
N VAL A 135 8.62 16.96 -11.77
CA VAL A 135 8.27 17.53 -13.08
C VAL A 135 8.69 19.00 -13.11
N TYR A 136 8.34 19.78 -12.08
CA TYR A 136 8.76 21.17 -11.95
C TYR A 136 10.29 21.32 -12.01
N LEU A 137 11.02 20.51 -11.23
CA LEU A 137 12.49 20.52 -11.23
C LEU A 137 13.05 20.15 -12.61
N GLY A 138 12.47 19.17 -13.30
CA GLY A 138 12.88 18.81 -14.65
C GLY A 138 12.66 19.95 -15.65
N GLN A 139 11.54 20.68 -15.55
CA GLN A 139 11.31 21.87 -16.37
C GLN A 139 12.37 22.94 -16.09
N LEU A 140 12.69 23.22 -14.82
CA LEU A 140 13.77 24.15 -14.47
C LEU A 140 15.13 23.70 -15.01
N ILE A 141 15.42 22.39 -15.01
CA ILE A 141 16.65 21.84 -15.59
C ILE A 141 16.69 22.07 -17.10
N GLY A 142 15.58 21.83 -17.80
CA GLY A 142 15.48 22.10 -19.22
C GLY A 142 15.72 23.58 -19.55
N ILE A 143 15.05 24.48 -18.82
CA ILE A 143 15.22 25.93 -18.95
C ILE A 143 16.67 26.34 -18.68
N ALA A 144 17.30 25.81 -17.63
CA ALA A 144 18.69 26.13 -17.30
C ALA A 144 19.67 25.67 -18.38
N ILE A 145 19.48 24.49 -18.96
CA ILE A 145 20.33 24.00 -20.06
C ILE A 145 20.15 24.86 -21.31
N PHE A 146 18.89 25.19 -21.65
CA PHE A 146 18.56 26.05 -22.78
C PHE A 146 19.23 27.43 -22.67
N TYR A 147 19.03 28.14 -21.55
CA TYR A 147 19.65 29.44 -21.34
C TYR A 147 21.17 29.37 -21.20
N ALA A 148 21.71 28.32 -20.58
CA ALA A 148 23.16 28.13 -20.45
C ALA A 148 23.86 28.17 -21.81
N ASP A 149 23.29 27.49 -22.81
CA ASP A 149 23.82 27.48 -24.17
C ASP A 149 23.70 28.85 -24.86
N GLU A 150 22.65 29.62 -24.59
CA GLU A 150 22.41 30.91 -25.23
C GLU A 150 23.30 32.04 -24.69
N ILE A 151 23.54 32.09 -23.38
CA ILE A 151 24.37 33.14 -22.74
C ILE A 151 25.79 32.68 -22.39
N GLY A 152 26.14 31.42 -22.70
CA GLY A 152 27.51 30.89 -22.57
C GLY A 152 27.97 30.70 -21.12
N VAL A 153 27.04 30.46 -20.19
CA VAL A 153 27.33 30.15 -18.78
C VAL A 153 26.96 28.70 -18.47
N SER A 154 27.38 28.16 -17.32
CA SER A 154 27.00 26.80 -16.95
C SER A 154 25.56 26.74 -16.41
N ALA A 155 24.83 25.65 -16.69
CA ALA A 155 23.52 25.40 -16.10
C ALA A 155 23.55 25.41 -14.56
N THR A 156 24.68 24.98 -13.96
CA THR A 156 24.88 25.06 -12.52
C THR A 156 24.90 26.51 -12.02
N THR A 157 25.60 27.42 -12.72
CA THR A 157 25.60 28.86 -12.41
C THR A 157 24.18 29.40 -12.44
N LEU A 158 23.39 29.07 -13.45
CA LEU A 158 21.99 29.47 -13.51
C LEU A 158 21.18 28.94 -12.32
N PHE A 159 21.39 27.68 -11.91
CA PHE A 159 20.70 27.12 -10.74
C PHE A 159 21.10 27.71 -9.40
N THR A 160 22.38 28.05 -9.21
CA THR A 160 22.89 28.49 -7.90
C THR A 160 22.90 29.99 -7.73
N GLU A 161 23.06 30.74 -8.81
CA GLU A 161 23.23 32.20 -8.80
C GLU A 161 22.04 32.94 -9.42
N HIS A 162 21.26 32.28 -10.30
CA HIS A 162 20.16 32.89 -11.05
C HIS A 162 18.87 32.05 -11.02
N PHE A 163 18.59 31.42 -9.87
CA PHE A 163 17.40 30.57 -9.70
C PHE A 163 16.07 31.33 -9.90
N ASP A 164 16.09 32.63 -9.63
CA ASP A 164 15.00 33.56 -9.90
C ASP A 164 14.66 33.61 -11.40
N VAL A 165 15.67 33.72 -12.27
CA VAL A 165 15.50 33.71 -13.73
C VAL A 165 14.91 32.39 -14.22
N LEU A 166 15.33 31.25 -13.64
CA LEU A 166 14.75 29.95 -13.98
C LEU A 166 13.27 29.86 -13.61
N THR A 167 12.91 30.39 -12.43
CA THR A 167 11.54 30.38 -11.93
C THR A 167 10.66 31.37 -12.71
N GLU A 168 11.21 32.52 -13.10
CA GLU A 168 10.55 33.50 -13.95
C GLU A 168 10.30 32.91 -15.34
N GLY A 169 11.31 32.33 -15.98
CA GLY A 169 11.18 31.67 -17.27
C GLY A 169 10.16 30.53 -17.25
N TRP A 170 10.12 29.74 -16.16
CA TRP A 170 9.06 28.75 -15.98
C TRP A 170 7.68 29.39 -15.86
N SER A 171 7.56 30.47 -15.08
CA SER A 171 6.27 31.14 -14.86
C SER A 171 5.73 31.80 -16.13
N GLU A 172 6.62 32.30 -16.99
CA GLU A 172 6.27 32.87 -18.29
C GLU A 172 5.85 31.80 -19.30
N ALA A 173 6.51 30.64 -19.28
CA ALA A 173 6.18 29.50 -20.14
C ALA A 173 4.94 28.72 -19.66
N ALA A 174 4.66 28.72 -18.35
CA ALA A 174 3.60 27.93 -17.74
C ALA A 174 2.21 28.40 -18.17
N ASP A 175 1.54 27.55 -18.93
CA ASP A 175 0.16 27.74 -19.36
C ASP A 175 -0.81 26.80 -18.60
N ALA A 176 -2.11 26.90 -18.89
CA ALA A 176 -3.11 26.01 -18.29
C ALA A 176 -2.83 24.52 -18.54
N MET A 177 -2.18 24.19 -19.66
CA MET A 177 -1.83 22.82 -20.02
C MET A 177 -0.72 22.26 -19.12
N THR A 178 0.23 23.09 -18.73
CA THR A 178 1.30 22.77 -17.77
C THR A 178 0.71 22.29 -16.44
N PHE A 179 -0.24 23.06 -15.88
CA PHE A 179 -0.91 22.69 -14.64
C PHE A 179 -1.78 21.44 -14.77
N LEU A 180 -2.42 21.24 -15.93
CA LEU A 180 -3.15 20.01 -16.23
C LEU A 180 -2.22 18.79 -16.20
N PHE A 181 -1.06 18.85 -16.86
CA PHE A 181 -0.11 17.74 -16.88
C PHE A 181 0.56 17.51 -15.52
N LEU A 182 0.82 18.56 -14.73
CA LEU A 182 1.23 18.42 -13.34
C LEU A 182 0.18 17.64 -12.51
N ALA A 183 -1.10 18.00 -12.65
CA ALA A 183 -2.19 17.30 -11.97
C ALA A 183 -2.32 15.83 -12.41
N ILE A 184 -2.23 15.56 -13.72
CA ILE A 184 -2.27 14.18 -14.25
C ILE A 184 -1.04 13.39 -13.78
N GLY A 185 0.15 13.99 -13.78
CA GLY A 185 1.38 13.37 -13.27
C GLY A 185 1.25 12.98 -11.79
N ALA A 186 0.77 13.90 -10.95
CA ALA A 186 0.49 13.63 -9.55
C ALA A 186 -0.53 12.50 -9.36
N PHE A 187 -1.61 12.50 -10.14
CA PHE A 187 -2.61 11.44 -10.13
C PHE A 187 -2.03 10.09 -10.60
N ALA A 188 -1.17 10.10 -11.62
CA ALA A 188 -0.48 8.92 -12.13
C ALA A 188 0.48 8.34 -11.08
N ALA A 189 1.19 9.19 -10.33
CA ALA A 189 2.04 8.78 -9.22
C ALA A 189 1.23 8.15 -8.08
N PHE A 190 0.15 8.80 -7.66
CA PHE A 190 -0.75 8.27 -6.63
C PHE A 190 -1.29 6.89 -7.05
N SER A 191 -1.78 6.79 -8.29
CA SER A 191 -2.36 5.56 -8.84
C SER A 191 -1.31 4.46 -9.01
N GLY A 192 -0.11 4.81 -9.48
CA GLY A 192 1.04 3.92 -9.63
C GLY A 192 1.45 3.30 -8.30
N ALA A 193 1.54 4.11 -7.25
CA ALA A 193 1.87 3.64 -5.90
C ALA A 193 0.85 2.65 -5.36
N LYS A 194 -0.45 2.97 -5.45
CA LYS A 194 -1.52 2.06 -4.99
C LYS A 194 -1.56 0.74 -5.77
N LYS A 195 -1.30 0.79 -7.07
CA LYS A 195 -1.34 -0.40 -7.93
C LYS A 195 -0.13 -1.30 -7.70
N ALA A 196 1.04 -0.73 -7.44
CA ALA A 196 2.29 -1.45 -7.22
C ALA A 196 2.46 -2.01 -5.80
N ALA A 197 1.75 -1.48 -4.82
CA ALA A 197 1.77 -1.92 -3.42
C ALA A 197 1.11 -3.29 -3.16
N ARG A 198 0.60 -3.95 -4.20
CA ARG A 198 -0.08 -5.25 -4.13
C ARG A 198 0.92 -6.40 -4.26
#